data_AF-A0A9X5XQX2-F1
#
_entry.id   AF-A0A9X5XQX2-F1
#
_cell.length_a   1.000
_cell.length_b   1.000
_cell.length_c   1.000
_cell.angle_alpha   90.00
_cell.angle_beta   90.00
_cell.angle_gamma   90.00
#
_symmetry.space_group_name_H-M   'P 1'
#
loop_
_entity.id
_entity.type
_entity.pdbx_description
1 polymer ?
#
loop_
_entity_poly.entity_id
_entity_poly.type
_entity_poly.pdbx_seq_one_letter_code
_entity_poly.pdbx_strand_id
1 'polypeptide(L)' 'MKDSLFWKKSFIPVYFIVALLSFILFKFYIKTDNMTVYLMIFFLFCLGIASIIINAKQIR' A
#
# COMPACT_ATOMS: atom_id res chain seq x y z
N MET A 1 -6.22 17.70 5.19
CA MET A 1 -6.13 16.33 4.64
C MET A 1 -6.71 16.19 3.23
N LYS A 2 -7.61 17.08 2.76
CA LYS A 2 -8.24 16.98 1.44
C LYS A 2 -7.26 17.10 0.25
N ASP A 3 -6.14 17.81 0.43
CA ASP A 3 -5.15 18.04 -0.63
C ASP A 3 -3.91 17.14 -0.54
N SER A 4 -3.91 16.16 0.37
CA SER A 4 -2.79 15.22 0.49
C SER A 4 -2.86 14.17 -0.61
N LEU A 5 -1.78 14.03 -1.36
CA LEU A 5 -1.62 13.02 -2.40
C LEU A 5 -1.79 11.59 -1.85
N PHE A 6 -1.34 11.36 -0.60
CA PHE A 6 -1.44 10.07 0.07
C PHE A 6 -2.87 9.63 0.36
N TRP A 7 -3.80 10.56 0.56
CA TRP A 7 -5.19 10.25 0.93
C TRP A 7 -6.15 10.40 -0.26
N LYS A 8 -5.64 10.66 -1.46
CA LYS A 8 -6.47 10.82 -2.65
C LYS A 8 -7.08 9.47 -3.04
N LYS A 9 -8.40 9.45 -3.28
CA LYS A 9 -9.12 8.21 -3.66
C LYS A 9 -8.53 7.49 -4.87
N SER A 10 -7.99 8.23 -5.84
CA SER A 10 -7.31 7.67 -7.01
C SER A 10 -5.98 6.97 -6.69
N PHE A 11 -5.37 7.27 -5.54
CA PHE A 11 -4.09 6.72 -5.12
C PHE A 11 -4.25 5.42 -4.30
N ILE A 12 -5.45 5.13 -3.81
CA ILE A 12 -5.80 3.87 -3.12
C ILE A 12 -5.32 2.62 -3.88
N PRO A 13 -5.65 2.42 -5.17
CA PRO A 13 -5.21 1.24 -5.91
C PRO A 13 -3.68 1.16 -6.03
N VAL A 14 -2.97 2.29 -6.02
CA VAL A 14 -1.50 2.34 -6.18
C VAL A 14 -0.81 1.62 -5.02
N TYR A 15 -1.29 1.76 -3.78
CA TYR A 15 -0.70 1.07 -2.63
C TYR A 15 -0.70 -0.45 -2.79
N PHE A 16 -1.83 -1.02 -3.23
CA PHE A 16 -1.97 -2.46 -3.40
C PHE A 16 -1.19 -2.99 -4.61
N ILE A 17 -1.17 -2.22 -5.71
CA ILE A 17 -0.36 -2.55 -6.89
C ILE A 17 1.12 -2.57 -6.51
N VAL A 18 1.63 -1.54 -5.85
CA VAL A 18 3.05 -1.46 -5.43
C VAL A 18 3.38 -2.56 -4.43
N ALA A 19 2.49 -2.85 -3.47
CA ALA A 19 2.68 -3.95 -2.51
C ALA A 19 2.79 -5.31 -3.23
N LEU A 20 1.92 -5.58 -4.20
CA LEU A 20 1.90 -6.82 -4.97
C LEU A 20 3.13 -6.93 -5.90
N LEU A 21 3.48 -5.87 -6.62
CA LEU A 21 4.69 -5.82 -7.45
C LEU A 21 5.96 -6.03 -6.61
N SER A 22 6.04 -5.39 -5.45
CA SER A 22 7.16 -5.55 -4.52
C SER A 22 7.25 -7.00 -4.02
N PHE A 23 6.12 -7.59 -3.62
CA PHE A 23 6.09 -9.00 -3.23
C PHE A 23 6.58 -9.91 -4.34
N ILE A 24 6.09 -9.71 -5.57
CA ILE A 24 6.48 -10.53 -6.72
C ILE A 24 7.99 -10.40 -6.99
N LEU A 25 8.49 -9.16 -7.05
CA LEU A 25 9.89 -8.87 -7.30
C LEU A 25 10.79 -9.52 -6.24
N PHE A 26 10.53 -9.28 -4.96
CA PHE A 26 11.43 -9.76 -3.93
C PHE A 26 11.32 -11.28 -3.71
N LYS A 27 10.11 -11.85 -3.74
CA LYS A 27 9.93 -13.28 -3.48
C LYS A 27 10.32 -14.16 -4.66
N PHE A 28 9.93 -13.79 -5.89
CA PHE A 28 10.12 -14.66 -7.05
C PHE A 28 11.35 -14.31 -7.88
N TYR A 29 11.62 -13.02 -8.08
CA TYR A 29 12.74 -12.58 -8.91
C TYR A 29 14.05 -12.56 -8.13
N ILE A 30 14.10 -11.81 -7.02
CA ILE A 30 15.30 -11.70 -6.18
C ILE A 30 15.47 -12.93 -5.27
N LYS A 31 14.38 -13.62 -4.95
CA LYS A 31 14.33 -14.79 -4.04
C LYS A 31 14.92 -14.47 -2.67
N THR A 32 14.72 -13.24 -2.19
CA THR A 32 15.11 -12.85 -0.83
C THR A 32 14.00 -13.22 0.14
N ASP A 33 14.39 -13.69 1.32
CA ASP A 33 13.46 -13.98 2.42
C ASP A 33 13.65 -13.01 3.59
N ASN A 34 14.13 -11.81 3.29
CA ASN A 34 14.40 -10.81 4.31
C ASN A 34 13.08 -10.29 4.92
N MET A 35 12.97 -10.38 6.25
CA MET A 35 11.83 -9.88 7.03
C MET A 35 11.55 -8.39 6.75
N THR A 36 12.57 -7.58 6.46
CA THR A 36 12.42 -6.16 6.13
C THR A 36 11.52 -5.93 4.92
N VAL A 37 11.58 -6.80 3.91
CA VAL A 37 10.77 -6.71 2.69
C VAL A 37 9.30 -6.93 3.01
N TYR A 38 8.99 -7.97 3.79
CA TYR A 38 7.62 -8.26 4.20
C TYR A 38 7.05 -7.14 5.07
N LEU A 39 7.87 -6.54 5.93
CA LEU A 39 7.47 -5.40 6.76
C LEU A 39 7.12 -4.17 5.90
N MET A 40 7.89 -3.89 4.85
CA MET A 40 7.59 -2.83 3.88
C MET A 40 6.28 -3.10 3.13
N ILE A 41 6.05 -4.33 2.66
CA ILE A 41 4.82 -4.72 1.96
C ILE A 41 3.61 -4.59 2.90
N PHE A 42 3.75 -5.06 4.15
CA PHE A 42 2.72 -4.94 5.17
C PHE A 42 2.37 -3.48 5.46
N PHE A 43 3.38 -2.62 5.59
CA PHE A 43 3.18 -1.19 5.79
C PHE A 43 2.39 -0.53 4.64
N LEU A 44 2.71 -0.85 3.39
CA LEU A 44 1.96 -0.39 2.22
C LEU A 44 0.49 -0.87 2.24
N PHE A 45 0.27 -2.11 2.66
CA PHE A 45 -1.07 -2.67 2.80
C PHE A 45 -1.89 -1.93 3.87
N CYS A 46 -1.29 -1.64 5.02
CA CYS A 46 -1.90 -0.83 6.08
C CYS A 46 -2.23 0.59 5.60
N LEU A 47 -1.33 1.23 4.83
CA LEU A 47 -1.59 2.55 4.24
C LEU A 47 -2.78 2.52 3.27
N GLY A 48 -2.88 1.49 2.44
CA GLY A 48 -4.03 1.29 1.55
C GLY A 48 -5.34 1.19 2.32
N ILE A 49 -5.39 0.38 3.38
CA ILE A 49 -6.57 0.23 4.25
C ILE A 49 -6.90 1.55 4.95
N ALA A 50 -5.90 2.22 5.53
CA ALA A 50 -6.11 3.52 6.20
C ALA A 50 -6.68 4.56 5.23
N SER A 51 -6.20 4.58 3.98
CA SER A 51 -6.71 5.48 2.95
C SER A 51 -8.16 5.16 2.58
N ILE A 52 -8.55 3.88 2.54
CA ILE A 52 -9.95 3.47 2.34
C ILE A 52 -10.81 3.97 3.50
N ILE A 53 -10.39 3.77 4.75
CA ILE A 53 -11.16 4.17 5.94
C ILE A 53 -11.36 5.69 5.97
N ILE A 54 -10.32 6.47 5.71
CA ILE A 54 -10.40 7.94 5.71
C ILE A 54 -11.33 8.43 4.62
N ASN A 55 -11.23 7.89 3.39
CA ASN A 55 -12.10 8.27 2.30
C ASN A 55 -13.55 7.83 2.54
N ALA A 56 -13.77 6.65 3.15
CA ALA A 56 -15.11 6.18 3.50
C ALA A 56 -15.77 7.07 4.57
N LYS A 57 -15.01 7.51 5.58
CA LYS A 57 -15.49 8.47 6.59
C LYS A 57 -15.81 9.85 6.00
N GLN A 58 -15.08 10.27 4.97
CA GLN A 58 -15.28 11.59 4.34
C GLN A 58 -16.47 11.62 3.35
N ILE A 59 -16.93 10.45 2.89
CA ILE A 59 -18.14 10.31 2.05
C ILE A 59 -19.42 10.32 2.91
N ARG A 60 -19.31 10.04 4.21
CA ARG A 60 -20.41 10.07 5.18
C ARG A 60 -20.55 11.45 5.81
#